data_AF-A0A5J4RFW0-F1
#
_entry.id   AF-A0A5J4RFW0-F1
#
_cell.length_a   1.000
_cell.length_b   1.000
_cell.length_c   1.000
_cell.angle_alpha   90.00
_cell.angle_beta   90.00
_cell.angle_gamma   90.00
#
_symmetry.space_group_name_H-M   'P 1'
#
loop_
_entity.id
_entity.type
_entity.pdbx_description
1 polymer ?
#
loop_
_entity_poly.entity_id
_entity_poly.type
_entity_poly.pdbx_seq_one_letter_code
_entity_poly.pdbx_strand_id
1 'polypeptide(L)' 'SSWERGLNEYTNKLIRQYVPKKQTITNYNDDRIKNIQLKINRKPRKKLNFEEPVRVFYKMLNNKVAFNT' A
#
# COMPACT_ATOMS: atom_id res chain seq x y z
N SER A 1 15.52 1.84 -8.27
CA SER A 1 16.51 0.83 -8.72
C SER A 1 15.83 -0.40 -9.32
N SER A 2 16.52 -1.19 -10.14
CA SER A 2 15.92 -2.33 -10.89
C SER A 2 15.17 -3.33 -10.00
N TRP A 3 15.68 -3.56 -8.79
CA TRP A 3 15.08 -4.47 -7.79
C TRP A 3 13.75 -4.00 -7.18
N GLU A 4 13.41 -2.73 -7.29
CA GLU A 4 12.14 -2.19 -6.76
C GLU A 4 10.98 -2.40 -7.74
N ARG A 5 11.30 -2.69 -9.01
CA ARG A 5 10.30 -2.75 -10.09
C ARG A 5 9.23 -3.82 -9.83
N GLY A 6 9.62 -5.01 -9.38
CA GLY A 6 8.68 -6.08 -9.08
C GLY A 6 7.66 -5.71 -7.99
N LEU A 7 8.08 -4.95 -6.98
CA LEU A 7 7.18 -4.45 -5.93
C LEU A 7 6.23 -3.38 -6.46
N ASN A 8 6.73 -2.48 -7.30
CA ASN A 8 5.91 -1.44 -7.94
C ASN A 8 4.85 -2.05 -8.86
N GLU A 9 5.22 -3.05 -9.66
CA GLU A 9 4.29 -3.77 -10.54
C GLU A 9 3.21 -4.53 -9.75
N TYR A 10 3.60 -5.18 -8.65
CA TYR A 10 2.64 -5.81 -7.73
C TYR A 10 1.67 -4.78 -7.12
N THR A 11 2.17 -3.63 -6.69
CA THR A 11 1.35 -2.55 -6.13
C THR A 11 0.37 -1.99 -7.15
N ASN A 12 0.83 -1.75 -8.39
CA ASN A 12 -0.01 -1.32 -9.50
C ASN A 12 -1.13 -2.32 -9.80
N LYS A 13 -0.85 -3.62 -9.73
CA LYS A 13 -1.88 -4.66 -9.91
C LYS A 13 -2.99 -4.55 -8.87
N LEU A 14 -2.69 -4.18 -7.63
CA LEU A 14 -3.69 -4.01 -6.57
C LEU A 14 -4.55 -2.77 -6.80
N ILE A 15 -3.93 -1.65 -7.19
CA ILE A 15 -4.66 -0.42 -7.54
C ILE A 15 -5.63 -0.70 -8.69
N ARG A 16 -5.20 -1.49 -9.69
CA ARG A 16 -6.03 -1.89 -10.84
C ARG A 16 -7.20 -2.81 -10.51
N GLN A 17 -7.28 -3.37 -9.30
CA GLN A 17 -8.49 -4.06 -8.82
C GLN A 17 -9.62 -3.06 -8.53
N TYR A 18 -9.30 -1.80 -8.27
CA TYR A 18 -10.27 -0.75 -7.94
C TYR A 18 -10.40 0.33 -9.03
N VAL A 19 -9.35 0.51 -9.84
CA VAL A 19 -9.34 1.43 -10.98
C VAL A 19 -9.13 0.63 -12.28
N PRO A 20 -10.21 0.23 -12.98
CA PRO A 20 -10.13 -0.59 -14.18
C PRO A 20 -9.21 -0.02 -15.25
N LYS A 21 -8.74 -0.88 -16.16
CA LYS A 21 -7.98 -0.43 -17.33
C LYS A 21 -8.83 0.54 -18.16
N LYS A 22 -8.17 1.50 -18.82
CA LYS A 22 -8.79 2.60 -19.59
C LYS A 22 -9.54 3.66 -18.76
N GLN A 23 -9.54 3.54 -17.42
CA GLN A 23 -9.95 4.62 -16.54
C GLN A 23 -8.72 5.28 -15.90
N THR A 24 -8.77 6.61 -15.83
CA THR A 24 -7.75 7.44 -15.19
C THR A 24 -8.11 7.64 -13.72
N ILE A 25 -7.10 7.62 -12.85
CA ILE A 25 -7.25 7.82 -11.40
C ILE A 25 -7.84 9.20 -11.10
N THR A 26 -7.55 10.21 -11.94
CA THR A 26 -8.08 11.58 -11.83
C THR A 26 -9.60 11.68 -11.94
N ASN A 27 -10.28 10.65 -12.47
CA ASN A 27 -11.74 10.64 -12.60
C ASN A 27 -12.43 10.24 -11.28
N TYR A 28 -11.66 9.97 -10.22
CA TYR A 28 -12.14 9.53 -8.93
C TYR A 28 -11.95 10.66 -7.93
N ASN A 29 -12.94 10.89 -7.07
CA ASN A 29 -12.80 11.86 -5.99
C ASN A 29 -11.77 11.38 -4.94
N ASP A 30 -11.24 12.34 -4.18
CA ASP A 30 -10.21 12.07 -3.18
C ASP A 30 -10.68 11.06 -2.12
N ASP A 31 -11.95 11.08 -1.75
CA ASP A 31 -12.50 10.14 -0.77
C ASP A 31 -12.49 8.70 -1.28
N ARG A 32 -12.78 8.49 -2.57
CA ARG A 32 -12.68 7.16 -3.18
C ARG A 32 -11.22 6.71 -3.26
N ILE A 33 -10.30 7.62 -3.57
CA ILE A 33 -8.86 7.31 -3.55
C ILE A 33 -8.38 6.95 -2.15
N LYS A 34 -8.74 7.72 -1.12
CA LYS A 34 -8.44 7.42 0.29
C LYS A 34 -8.99 6.07 0.72
N ASN A 35 -10.22 5.75 0.32
CA ASN A 35 -10.82 4.45 0.61
C ASN A 35 -10.08 3.29 -0.07
N ILE A 36 -9.63 3.47 -1.31
CA ILE A 36 -8.81 2.46 -2.01
C ILE A 36 -7.47 2.27 -1.29
N GLN A 37 -6.79 3.36 -0.95
CA GLN A 37 -5.54 3.34 -0.20
C GLN A 37 -5.70 2.61 1.13
N LEU A 38 -6.75 2.93 1.89
CA LEU A 38 -7.06 2.27 3.16
C LEU A 38 -7.23 0.75 2.97
N LYS A 39 -8.03 0.32 1.99
CA LYS A 39 -8.23 -1.10 1.69
C LYS A 39 -6.92 -1.81 1.33
N ILE A 40 -6.08 -1.20 0.50
CA ILE A 40 -4.79 -1.79 0.09
C ILE A 40 -3.82 -1.91 1.28
N ASN A 41 -3.79 -0.88 2.13
CA ASN A 41 -2.90 -0.80 3.29
C ASN A 41 -3.32 -1.70 4.46
N ARG A 42 -4.63 -1.99 4.57
CA ARG A 42 -5.19 -2.94 5.54
C ARG A 42 -5.27 -4.36 5.02
N LYS A 43 -4.93 -4.61 3.75
CA LYS A 43 -4.98 -5.97 3.17
C LYS A 43 -3.87 -6.86 3.76
N PRO A 44 -4.20 -7.94 4.49
CA PRO A 44 -3.23 -8.90 5.01
C PRO A 44 -2.31 -9.45 3.93
N ARG A 45 -1.00 -9.54 4.22
CA ARG A 45 -0.01 -10.07 3.26
C ARG A 45 0.64 -11.33 3.79
N LYS A 46 0.65 -12.40 2.98
CA LYS A 46 1.37 -13.64 3.30
C LYS A 46 2.84 -13.40 3.65
N LYS A 47 3.52 -12.50 2.93
CA LYS A 47 4.93 -12.13 3.19
C LYS A 47 5.14 -11.46 4.56
N LEU A 48 4.09 -10.91 5.15
CA LEU A 48 4.10 -10.28 6.48
C LEU A 48 3.43 -11.19 7.53
N ASN A 49 3.41 -12.52 7.33
CA ASN A 49 2.69 -13.46 8.20
C ASN A 49 1.20 -13.09 8.37
N PHE A 50 0.57 -12.62 7.29
CA PHE A 50 -0.80 -12.11 7.26
C PHE A 50 -1.06 -10.88 8.12
N GLU A 51 -0.02 -10.13 8.52
CA GLU A 51 -0.20 -8.81 9.10
C GLU A 51 -0.57 -7.77 8.03
N GLU A 52 -1.21 -6.69 8.51
CA GLU A 52 -1.53 -5.54 7.67
C GLU A 52 -0.27 -4.69 7.42
N PRO A 53 0.01 -4.30 6.16
CA PRO A 53 1.12 -3.42 5.82
C PRO A 53 1.19 -2.14 6.67
N VAL A 54 0.03 -1.51 6.91
CA VAL A 54 -0.05 -0.29 7.73
C VAL A 54 0.44 -0.52 9.16
N ARG A 55 0.09 -1.66 9.76
CA ARG A 55 0.50 -2.00 11.12
C ARG A 55 2.00 -2.26 11.19
N VAL A 56 2.56 -2.98 10.23
CA VAL A 56 4.00 -3.23 10.16
C VAL A 56 4.77 -1.92 9.95
N PHE A 57 4.27 -1.02 9.10
CA PHE A 57 4.88 0.29 8.87
C PHE A 57 4.96 1.12 10.17
N TYR A 58 3.85 1.24 10.92
CA TYR A 58 3.86 1.98 12.18
C TYR A 58 4.71 1.29 13.26
N LYS A 59 4.74 -0.05 13.33
CA LYS A 59 5.67 -0.78 14.20
C LYS A 59 7.13 -0.43 13.88
N MET A 60 7.50 -0.36 12.60
CA MET A 60 8.86 0.02 12.18
C MET A 60 9.20 1.47 12.52
N LEU A 61 8.27 2.41 12.33
CA LEU A 61 8.48 3.81 12.68
C LEU A 61 8.71 3.98 14.18
N ASN A 62 7.85 3.40 15.01
CA ASN A 62 7.96 3.49 16.46
C ASN A 62 9.28 2.88 16.96
N ASN A 63 9.72 1.77 16.37
CA ASN A 63 11.01 1.18 16.70
C ASN A 63 12.16 2.11 16.32
N LYS A 64 12.18 2.69 15.12
CA LYS A 64 13.24 3.63 14.71
C LYS A 64 13.29 4.89 15.57
N VAL A 65 12.14 5.41 15.98
CA VAL A 65 12.08 6.58 16.87
C VAL A 65 12.62 6.23 18.25
N ALA A 66 12.34 5.03 18.77
CA ALA A 66 12.84 4.57 20.07
C ALA A 66 14.36 4.35 20.13
N PHE A 67 15.04 4.14 18.99
CA PHE A 67 16.51 4.00 18.92
C PHE A 67 17.26 5.33 18.70
N ASN A 68 16.55 6.44 18.50
CA ASN A 68 17.12 7.77 18.26
C ASN A 68 16.96 8.75 19.45
N THR A 69 16.59 8.24 20.61
CA THR A 69 16.60 8.92 21.92
C THR A 69 17.56 8.20 22.85
#